data_AF-A0A920LAC0-F1
#
_entry.id   AF-A0A920LAC0-F1
#
_cell.length_a   1.000
_cell.length_b   1.000
_cell.length_c   1.000
_cell.angle_alpha   90.00
_cell.angle_beta   90.00
_cell.angle_gamma   90.00
#
_symmetry.space_group_name_H-M   'P 1'
#
loop_
_entity.id
_entity.type
_entity.pdbx_description
1 polymer ?
#
loop_
_entity_poly.entity_id
_entity_poly.type
_entity_poly.pdbx_seq_one_letter_code
_entity_poly.pdbx_strand_id
1 'polypeptide(L)' 'MKIPEINFPNNDKNFIHDPYPYLSDLREASPLHIDTNSNLTLIPRFDDVKHVQTSKLFSFF' A
#
# COMPACT_ATOMS: atom_id res chain seq x y z
N MET A 1 13.93 -2.32 -11.92
CA MET A 1 12.65 -2.96 -11.52
C MET A 1 11.53 -1.96 -11.72
N LYS A 2 10.39 -2.36 -12.31
CA LYS A 2 9.21 -1.50 -12.44
C LYS A 2 8.32 -1.73 -11.21
N ILE A 3 7.86 -0.66 -10.56
CA ILE A 3 6.90 -0.76 -9.45
C ILE A 3 5.54 -1.14 -10.04
N PRO A 4 4.85 -2.16 -9.52
CA PRO A 4 3.53 -2.56 -10.01
C PRO A 4 2.50 -1.43 -9.80
N GLU A 5 1.60 -1.33 -10.76
CA GLU A 5 0.49 -0.38 -10.76
C GLU A 5 -0.80 -1.12 -10.36
N ILE A 6 -1.61 -0.50 -9.49
CA ILE A 6 -2.89 -1.03 -9.02
C ILE A 6 -3.97 0.05 -9.12
N ASN A 7 -5.22 -0.37 -9.23
CA ASN A 7 -6.36 0.49 -8.95
C ASN A 7 -6.88 0.14 -7.56
N PHE A 8 -6.56 0.94 -6.55
CA PHE A 8 -6.92 0.59 -5.18
C PHE A 8 -8.46 0.58 -4.99
N PRO A 9 -9.05 -0.49 -4.44
CA PRO A 9 -10.50 -0.74 -4.48
C PRO A 9 -11.29 0.04 -3.41
N ASN A 10 -11.09 1.35 -3.33
CA ASN A 10 -11.67 2.24 -2.30
C ASN A 10 -13.21 2.21 -2.21
N ASN A 11 -13.90 1.84 -3.29
CA ASN A 11 -15.37 1.81 -3.37
C ASN A 11 -15.95 0.38 -3.41
N ASP A 12 -15.11 -0.66 -3.38
CA ASP A 12 -15.57 -2.05 -3.41
C ASP A 12 -16.06 -2.46 -2.02
N LYS A 13 -17.35 -2.83 -1.93
CA LYS A 13 -17.98 -3.22 -0.67
C LYS A 13 -17.40 -4.50 -0.08
N ASN A 14 -16.95 -5.45 -0.91
CA ASN A 14 -16.35 -6.69 -0.45
C ASN A 14 -14.98 -6.41 0.16
N PHE A 15 -14.19 -5.54 -0.48
CA PHE A 15 -12.92 -5.08 0.06
C PHE A 15 -13.10 -4.31 1.37
N ILE A 16 -14.07 -3.41 1.45
CA ILE A 16 -14.36 -2.65 2.68
C ILE A 16 -14.76 -3.59 3.84
N HIS A 17 -15.52 -4.65 3.54
CA HIS A 17 -15.96 -5.62 4.53
C HIS A 17 -14.81 -6.52 5.02
N ASP A 18 -13.96 -7.01 4.12
CA ASP A 18 -12.79 -7.82 4.45
C ASP A 18 -11.60 -7.47 3.54
N PRO A 19 -10.75 -6.52 3.94
CA PRO A 19 -9.65 -6.04 3.09
C PRO A 19 -8.44 -6.97 3.16
N TYR A 20 -8.36 -7.84 4.17
CA TYR A 20 -7.13 -8.55 4.51
C TYR A 20 -6.66 -9.55 3.45
N PRO A 21 -7.54 -10.32 2.78
CA PRO A 21 -7.11 -11.20 1.69
C PRO A 21 -6.40 -10.42 0.58
N TYR A 22 -7.04 -9.36 0.09
CA TYR A 22 -6.46 -8.50 -0.95
C TYR A 22 -5.14 -7.86 -0.51
N LEU A 23 -5.08 -7.33 0.71
CA LEU A 23 -3.84 -6.74 1.24
C LEU A 23 -2.74 -7.78 1.48
N SER A 24 -3.09 -9.05 1.72
CA SER A 24 -2.11 -10.14 1.82
C SER A 24 -1.47 -10.42 0.47
N ASP A 25 -2.29 -10.57 -0.58
CA ASP A 25 -1.82 -10.80 -1.94
C ASP A 25 -0.87 -9.68 -2.40
N LEU A 26 -1.21 -8.42 -2.12
CA LEU A 26 -0.35 -7.28 -2.44
C LEU A 26 0.99 -7.31 -1.68
N ARG A 27 0.97 -7.74 -0.41
CA ARG A 27 2.18 -7.83 0.43
C ARG A 27 3.18 -8.87 -0.10
N GLU A 28 2.65 -10.00 -0.54
CA GLU A 28 3.41 -11.11 -1.11
C GLU A 28 3.96 -10.73 -2.49
N ALA A 29 3.15 -10.06 -3.32
CA ALA A 29 3.53 -9.67 -4.67
C ALA A 29 4.68 -8.64 -4.72
N SER A 30 4.64 -7.58 -3.90
CA SER A 30 5.63 -6.49 -3.96
C SER A 30 5.68 -5.68 -2.66
N PRO A 31 6.85 -5.12 -2.28
CA PRO A 31 6.96 -4.19 -1.15
C PRO A 31 6.25 -2.85 -1.38
N LEU A 32 5.99 -2.47 -2.63
CA LEU A 32 5.39 -1.19 -3.01
C LEU A 32 4.47 -1.35 -4.22
N HIS A 33 3.40 -0.56 -4.27
CA HIS A 33 2.48 -0.46 -5.41
C HIS A 33 2.10 1.00 -5.64
N ILE A 34 1.96 1.42 -6.90
CA ILE A 34 1.44 2.75 -7.25
C ILE A 34 -0.06 2.62 -7.51
N ASP A 35 -0.87 3.35 -6.75
CA ASP A 35 -2.30 3.48 -7.04
C ASP A 35 -2.50 4.49 -8.17
N THR A 36 -2.96 4.03 -9.33
CA THR A 36 -3.15 4.89 -10.51
C THR A 36 -4.30 5.87 -10.35
N ASN A 37 -5.20 5.65 -9.39
CA ASN A 37 -6.32 6.57 -9.13
C ASN A 37 -5.88 7.82 -8.36
N SER A 38 -5.08 7.64 -7.29
CA SER A 38 -4.64 8.73 -6.42
C SER A 38 -3.20 9.19 -6.70
N ASN A 39 -2.46 8.42 -7.50
CA ASN A 39 -1.01 8.56 -7.70
C ASN A 39 -0.20 8.43 -6.39
N LEU A 40 -0.79 7.78 -5.37
CA LEU A 40 -0.14 7.50 -4.10
C LEU A 40 0.53 6.13 -4.12
N THR A 41 1.51 5.95 -3.22
CA THR A 41 2.19 4.66 -3.04
C THR A 41 1.60 3.90 -1.87
N LEU A 42 1.19 2.65 -2.12
CA LEU A 42 0.78 1.70 -1.09
C LEU A 42 2.00 0.91 -0.59
N ILE A 43 2.14 0.82 0.72
CA ILE A 43 3.20 0.08 1.41
C ILE A 43 2.57 -1.04 2.26
N PRO A 44 2.47 -2.29 1.75
CA PRO A 44 1.76 -3.37 2.44
C PRO A 44 2.58 -4.14 3.50
N ARG A 45 3.90 -3.93 3.56
CA ARG A 45 4.82 -4.64 4.47
C ARG A 45 5.11 -3.81 5.71
N PHE A 46 5.03 -4.45 6.87
CA PHE A 46 5.20 -3.78 8.17
C PHE A 46 6.57 -3.08 8.32
N ASP A 47 7.66 -3.76 7.94
CA ASP A 47 9.01 -3.20 8.09
C ASP A 47 9.19 -1.92 7.25
N ASP A 48 8.61 -1.90 6.05
CA ASP A 48 8.65 -0.75 5.15
C ASP A 48 7.78 0.41 5.69
N VAL A 49 6.59 0.12 6.24
CA VAL A 49 5.74 1.12 6.91
C VAL A 49 6.47 1.73 8.10
N LYS A 50 7.08 0.90 8.95
CA LYS A 50 7.85 1.34 10.12
C LYS A 50 9.03 2.23 9.70
N HIS A 51 9.74 1.86 8.64
CA HIS A 51 10.84 2.66 8.11
C HIS A 51 10.38 4.05 7.68
N VAL A 52 9.24 4.15 6.98
CA VAL A 52 8.66 5.44 6.57
C VAL A 52 8.25 6.28 7.79
N GLN A 53 7.53 5.68 8.74
CA GLN A 53 7.04 6.40 9.93
C GLN A 53 8.15 6.87 10.88
N THR A 54 9.31 6.19 10.88
CA THR A 54 10.48 6.57 11.71
C THR A 54 11.51 7.41 10.96
N SER A 55 11.32 7.62 9.66
CA SER A 55 12.21 8.42 8.85
C SER A 55 12.03 9.91 9.14
N LYS A 56 13.15 10.61 9.36
CA LYS A 56 13.18 12.07 9.57
C LYS A 56 12.61 12.86 8.39
N LEU A 57 12.61 12.28 7.19
CA LEU A 57 12.01 12.89 6.00
C LEU A 57 10.49 13.04 6.13
N PHE A 58 9.86 12.22 6.97
CA PHE A 58 8.42 12.20 7.20
C PHE A 58 8.04 12.54 8.65
N SER A 59 9.00 12.89 9.52
CA SER A 59 8.76 13.23 10.95
C SER A 59 8.27 14.66 11.20
N PHE A 60 7.65 15.34 10.24
CA PHE A 60 7.13 16.72 10.40
C PHE A 60 5.64 16.79 10.82
N PHE A 61 5.18 15.82 11.63
CA PHE A 61 3.92 15.91 12.38
C PHE A 61 4.20 15.94 13.89
#